data_AF-A0A1B6ILD7-F1
#
_entry.id   AF-A0A1B6ILD7-F1
#
_cell.length_a   1.000
_cell.length_b   1.000
_cell.length_c   1.000
_cell.angle_alpha   90.00
_cell.angle_beta   90.00
_cell.angle_gamma   90.00
#
_symmetry.space_group_name_H-M   'P 1'
#
loop_
_entity.id
_entity.type
_entity.pdbx_description
1 polymer ?
#
loop_
_entity_poly.entity_id
_entity_poly.type
_entity_poly.pdbx_seq_one_letter_code
_entity_poly.pdbx_strand_id
1 'polypeptide(L)'
;MVLSSNIVRFYKGLLGSNIRAVFFLDCPCYKRCFQTAQQGKLPEFVRVVEVGPRDGLQNEPISVPTEVKIEFINRLSQTGLKVIEATSFVSPKWVPQMADHSSVLQGITRKPGVSYPVLVPNLKGLEAAISAGAEEIAVFGAASETFSKRN
;
A
#
# COMPACT_ATOMS: atom_id res chain seq x y z
N MET A 1 7.90 12.95 -13.07
CA MET A 1 7.05 12.21 -12.12
C MET A 1 5.76 12.99 -11.96
N VAL A 2 4.69 12.59 -12.63
CA VAL A 2 3.36 13.19 -12.38
C VAL A 2 2.65 12.32 -11.35
N LEU A 3 3.18 12.25 -10.14
CA LEU A 3 2.29 12.51 -9.02
C LEU A 3 2.18 14.03 -9.03
N SER A 4 1.21 14.56 -9.77
CA SER A 4 0.97 16.00 -9.75
C SER A 4 0.88 16.39 -8.27
N SER A 5 1.55 17.47 -7.88
CA SER A 5 1.44 18.07 -6.54
C SER A 5 -0.03 18.22 -6.10
N ASN A 6 -0.95 18.23 -7.06
CA ASN A 6 -2.39 18.18 -6.88
C ASN A 6 -2.91 16.87 -6.28
N ILE A 7 -2.44 15.66 -6.65
CA ILE A 7 -2.91 14.40 -6.04
C ILE A 7 -2.51 14.33 -4.56
N VAL A 8 -1.25 14.66 -4.25
CA VAL A 8 -0.76 14.67 -2.86
C VAL A 8 -1.49 15.72 -2.02
N ARG A 9 -1.73 16.92 -2.57
CA ARG A 9 -2.55 17.96 -1.92
C ARG A 9 -4.02 17.59 -1.83
N PHE A 10 -4.57 16.90 -2.83
CA PHE A 10 -5.97 16.49 -2.89
C PHE A 10 -6.27 15.48 -1.79
N TYR A 11 -5.45 14.44 -1.64
CA TYR A 11 -5.60 13.51 -0.51
C TYR A 11 -5.29 14.20 0.83
N LYS A 12 -4.26 15.05 0.95
CA LYS A 12 -4.01 15.80 2.20
C LYS A 12 -5.14 16.75 2.61
N GLY A 13 -5.93 17.28 1.67
CA GLY A 13 -7.07 18.16 1.95
C GLY A 13 -8.37 17.41 2.29
N LEU A 14 -8.49 16.15 1.85
CA LEU A 14 -9.67 15.30 2.07
C LEU A 14 -9.55 14.38 3.29
N LEU A 15 -8.32 14.05 3.69
CA LEU A 15 -8.08 13.26 4.89
C LEU A 15 -8.24 14.18 6.12
N GLY A 16 -9.30 13.97 6.89
CA GLY A 16 -9.38 14.49 8.26
C GLY A 16 -8.19 14.00 9.11
N SER A 17 -7.98 14.60 10.28
CA SER A 17 -6.79 14.49 11.15
C SER A 17 -6.33 13.07 11.55
N ASN A 18 -7.03 12.01 11.15
CA ASN A 18 -6.89 10.65 11.67
C ASN A 18 -6.34 9.62 10.65
N ILE A 19 -6.05 9.99 9.40
CA ILE A 19 -5.56 9.05 8.37
C ILE A 19 -4.26 9.54 7.74
N ARG A 20 -3.26 8.67 7.66
CA ARG A 20 -1.95 8.98 7.08
C ARG A 20 -1.87 8.45 5.65
N ALA A 21 -1.59 9.33 4.69
CA ALA A 21 -1.24 8.91 3.34
C ALA A 21 0.25 8.53 3.28
N VAL A 22 0.52 7.26 2.98
CA VAL A 22 1.86 6.75 2.68
C VAL A 22 2.04 6.81 1.17
N PHE A 23 2.85 7.78 0.73
CA PHE A 23 3.30 7.80 -0.65
C PHE A 23 4.58 6.98 -0.73
N PHE A 24 4.59 5.92 -1.55
CA PHE A 24 5.83 5.29 -2.00
C PHE A 24 6.53 6.26 -2.96
N LEU A 25 7.11 7.32 -2.38
CA LEU A 25 7.99 8.22 -3.11
C LEU A 25 9.38 7.61 -3.07
N ASP A 26 9.83 7.12 -4.21
CA ASP A 26 11.24 6.83 -4.41
C ASP A 26 12.10 8.06 -4.05
N CYS A 27 13.24 7.75 -3.44
CA CYS A 27 14.25 8.69 -2.98
C CYS A 27 14.61 9.72 -4.08
N PRO A 28 14.79 11.02 -3.78
CA PRO A 28 14.95 12.07 -4.80
C PRO A 28 16.27 12.05 -5.62
N CYS A 29 17.12 11.02 -5.49
CA CYS A 29 18.50 11.04 -5.98
C CYS A 29 18.74 10.28 -7.29
N TYR A 30 17.77 10.22 -8.21
CA TYR A 30 17.89 9.37 -9.42
C TYR A 30 18.71 9.97 -10.60
N LYS A 31 19.36 11.14 -10.48
CA LYS A 31 20.15 11.68 -11.62
C LYS A 31 21.48 12.33 -11.23
N ARG A 32 22.51 11.48 -11.06
CA ARG A 32 23.94 11.64 -11.40
C ARG A 32 24.81 10.95 -10.34
N CYS A 33 25.17 9.69 -10.58
CA CYS A 33 26.39 9.04 -10.05
C CYS A 33 26.48 7.62 -10.62
N PHE A 34 26.66 7.48 -11.93
CA PHE A 34 27.17 6.23 -12.51
C PHE A 34 28.68 6.34 -12.77
N GLN A 35 29.37 7.14 -11.96
CA GLN A 35 30.82 7.22 -11.89
C GLN A 35 31.19 7.27 -10.41
N THR A 36 32.11 6.39 -10.03
CA THR A 36 32.60 6.07 -8.67
C THR A 36 31.59 5.43 -7.71
N ALA A 37 31.63 4.11 -7.64
CA ALA A 37 31.25 3.35 -6.44
C ALA A 37 32.17 3.77 -5.29
N GLN A 38 31.86 4.89 -4.63
CA GLN A 38 32.33 5.09 -3.26
C GLN A 38 31.59 4.07 -2.38
N GLN A 39 32.34 3.32 -1.59
CA GLN A 39 31.83 2.52 -0.48
C GLN A 39 31.15 3.45 0.54
N GLY A 40 29.91 3.83 0.24
CA GLY A 40 29.04 4.54 1.18
C GLY A 40 28.68 3.59 2.32
N LYS A 41 28.83 4.05 3.56
CA LYS A 41 28.39 3.34 4.76
C LYS A 41 26.91 2.98 4.57
N LEU A 42 26.59 1.68 4.54
CA LEU A 42 25.22 1.20 4.43
C LEU A 42 24.39 1.70 5.63
N PRO A 43 23.08 1.94 5.45
CA PRO A 43 22.23 2.34 6.55
C PRO A 43 22.26 1.26 7.65
N GLU A 44 22.33 1.70 8.90
CA GLU A 44 22.32 0.81 10.07
C GLU A 44 20.96 0.12 10.28
N PHE A 45 19.91 0.63 9.63
CA PHE A 45 18.55 0.09 9.69
C PHE A 45 17.88 0.13 8.32
N VAL A 46 17.17 -0.95 7.98
CA VAL A 46 16.29 -1.05 6.81
C VAL A 46 14.89 -1.38 7.29
N ARG A 47 13.89 -0.69 6.72
CA ARG A 47 12.49 -1.02 6.94
C ARG A 47 11.99 -1.90 5.81
N VAL A 48 11.61 -3.13 6.14
CA VAL A 48 10.89 -4.02 5.24
C VAL A 48 9.42 -3.66 5.24
N VAL A 49 8.85 -3.48 4.06
CA VAL A 49 7.41 -3.30 3.84
C VAL A 49 6.90 -4.57 3.18
N GLU A 50 6.09 -5.34 3.89
CA GLU A 50 5.55 -6.59 3.39
C GLU A 50 4.33 -6.31 2.53
N VAL A 51 4.38 -6.71 1.26
CA VAL A 51 3.32 -6.47 0.27
C VAL A 51 2.65 -7.77 -0.21
N GLY A 52 3.09 -8.92 0.30
CA GLY A 52 2.55 -10.24 -0.02
C GLY A 52 1.04 -10.36 0.08
N PRO A 53 0.38 -9.86 1.16
CA PRO A 53 -1.09 -9.94 1.28
C PRO A 53 -1.85 -9.14 0.21
N ARG A 54 -1.25 -8.10 -0.36
CA ARG A 54 -1.84 -7.30 -1.44
C ARG A 54 -1.27 -7.68 -2.80
N ASP A 55 -0.05 -7.27 -3.09
CA ASP A 55 0.57 -7.37 -4.41
C ASP A 55 0.94 -8.81 -4.77
N GLY A 56 1.33 -9.60 -3.76
CA GLY A 56 1.56 -11.03 -3.92
C GLY A 56 0.26 -11.73 -4.31
N LEU A 57 -0.73 -11.71 -3.40
CA LEU A 57 -2.01 -12.40 -3.62
C LEU A 57 -2.73 -11.93 -4.87
N GLN A 58 -2.65 -10.64 -5.23
CA GLN A 58 -3.26 -10.09 -6.45
C GLN A 58 -2.80 -10.79 -7.74
N ASN A 59 -1.57 -11.30 -7.79
CA ASN A 59 -1.00 -11.97 -8.96
C ASN A 59 -1.10 -13.50 -8.88
N GLU A 60 -1.69 -14.05 -7.82
CA GLU A 60 -1.89 -15.50 -7.69
C GLU A 60 -3.08 -15.98 -8.54
N PRO A 61 -2.94 -17.11 -9.25
CA PRO A 61 -4.01 -17.63 -10.11
C PRO A 61 -5.17 -18.21 -9.32
N ILE A 62 -4.94 -18.63 -8.06
CA ILE A 62 -5.92 -19.28 -7.21
C ILE A 62 -6.53 -18.23 -6.27
N SER A 63 -7.87 -18.26 -6.16
CA SER A 63 -8.54 -17.42 -5.18
C SER A 63 -8.37 -17.93 -3.77
N VAL A 64 -7.79 -17.08 -2.92
CA VAL A 64 -7.54 -17.39 -1.52
C VAL A 64 -8.76 -16.96 -0.69
N PRO A 65 -9.34 -17.84 0.15
CA PRO A 65 -10.45 -17.48 1.04
C PRO A 65 -10.09 -16.36 2.01
N THR A 66 -11.09 -15.57 2.40
CA THR A 66 -10.92 -14.39 3.27
C THR A 66 -10.30 -14.74 4.62
N GLU A 67 -10.69 -15.86 5.21
CA GLU A 67 -10.20 -16.33 6.52
C GLU A 67 -8.70 -16.63 6.44
N VAL A 68 -8.25 -17.22 5.33
CA VAL A 68 -6.83 -17.53 5.09
C VAL A 68 -6.02 -16.24 4.92
N LYS A 69 -6.57 -15.22 4.25
CA LYS A 69 -5.91 -13.91 4.13
C LYS A 69 -5.76 -13.22 5.49
N ILE A 70 -6.82 -13.25 6.30
CA ILE A 70 -6.79 -12.69 7.66
C ILE A 70 -5.75 -13.41 8.52
N GLU A 71 -5.75 -14.74 8.49
CA GLU A 71 -4.77 -15.54 9.22
C GLU A 71 -3.34 -15.24 8.76
N PHE A 72 -3.13 -15.13 7.45
CA PHE A 72 -1.83 -14.81 6.88
C PHE A 72 -1.31 -13.45 7.39
N ILE A 73 -2.13 -12.40 7.35
CA ILE A 73 -1.75 -11.07 7.86
C ILE A 73 -1.48 -11.13 9.37
N ASN A 74 -2.33 -11.81 10.15
CA ASN A 74 -2.15 -11.92 11.60
C ASN A 74 -0.84 -12.64 11.96
N ARG A 75 -0.45 -13.67 11.20
CA ARG A 75 0.84 -14.36 11.36
C ARG A 75 2.00 -13.43 11.00
N LEU A 76 1.88 -12.67 9.90
CA LEU A 76 2.90 -11.68 9.52
C LEU A 76 3.10 -10.61 10.60
N SER A 77 2.03 -10.15 11.26
CA SER A 77 2.12 -9.20 12.38
C SER A 77 2.94 -9.73 13.56
N GLN A 78 3.09 -11.04 13.68
CA GLN A 78 3.85 -11.67 14.77
C GLN A 78 5.35 -11.74 14.51
N THR A 79 5.82 -11.55 13.27
CA THR A 79 7.22 -11.75 12.87
C THR A 79 8.16 -10.60 13.27
N GLY A 80 7.61 -9.45 13.66
CA GLY A 80 8.38 -8.23 13.98
C GLY A 80 8.42 -7.21 12.85
N LEU A 81 7.78 -7.48 11.72
CA LEU A 81 7.52 -6.50 10.67
C LEU A 81 6.83 -5.25 11.22
N LYS A 82 7.17 -4.09 10.65
CA LYS A 82 6.61 -2.79 11.05
C LYS A 82 5.50 -2.31 10.12
N VAL A 83 5.48 -2.79 8.88
CA VAL A 83 4.52 -2.36 7.86
C VAL A 83 4.10 -3.57 7.05
N ILE A 84 2.80 -3.81 6.96
CA ILE A 84 2.19 -4.89 6.19
C ILE A 84 1.07 -4.29 5.35
N GLU A 85 1.22 -4.24 4.03
CA GLU A 85 0.17 -3.79 3.14
C GLU A 85 -0.94 -4.84 3.08
N ALA A 86 -2.06 -4.54 3.75
CA ALA A 86 -3.05 -5.56 4.11
C ALA A 86 -3.95 -5.96 2.93
N THR A 87 -4.39 -5.00 2.12
CA THR A 87 -5.32 -5.22 1.00
C THR A 87 -5.40 -4.01 0.08
N SER A 88 -6.24 -4.07 -0.96
CA SER A 88 -6.52 -2.97 -1.88
C SER A 88 -8.02 -2.75 -2.09
N PHE A 89 -8.45 -1.48 -1.98
CA PHE A 89 -9.80 -1.02 -2.29
C PHE A 89 -9.94 -0.67 -3.78
N VAL A 90 -9.62 -1.65 -4.62
CA VAL A 90 -9.80 -1.62 -6.07
C VAL A 90 -11.17 -2.16 -6.46
N SER A 91 -11.56 -2.01 -7.73
CA SER A 91 -12.82 -2.59 -8.19
C SER A 91 -12.73 -4.13 -8.21
N PRO A 92 -13.68 -4.84 -7.56
CA PRO A 92 -13.77 -6.30 -7.63
C PRO A 92 -13.93 -6.84 -9.05
N LYS A 93 -14.46 -6.01 -9.96
CA LYS A 93 -14.61 -6.37 -11.39
C LYS A 93 -13.26 -6.53 -12.09
N TRP A 94 -12.29 -5.68 -11.73
CA TRP A 94 -10.97 -5.65 -12.37
C TRP A 94 -9.97 -6.52 -11.62
N VAL A 95 -10.11 -6.60 -10.29
CA VAL A 95 -9.26 -7.44 -9.43
C VAL A 95 -10.14 -8.27 -8.50
N PRO A 96 -10.70 -9.40 -8.97
CA PRO A 96 -11.60 -10.25 -8.18
C PRO A 96 -10.96 -10.75 -6.89
N GLN A 97 -9.64 -10.94 -6.93
CA GLN A 97 -8.86 -11.43 -5.79
C GLN A 97 -8.92 -10.52 -4.56
N MET A 98 -9.15 -9.21 -4.77
CA MET A 98 -9.23 -8.22 -3.70
C MET A 98 -10.68 -7.86 -3.35
N ALA A 99 -11.68 -8.59 -3.84
CA ALA A 99 -13.09 -8.27 -3.64
C ALA A 99 -13.53 -8.25 -2.15
N ASP A 100 -12.81 -8.99 -1.31
CA ASP A 100 -13.05 -9.15 0.12
C ASP A 100 -12.26 -8.13 0.98
N HIS A 101 -11.74 -7.07 0.38
CA HIS A 101 -10.89 -6.07 1.04
C HIS A 101 -11.45 -5.54 2.37
N SER A 102 -12.75 -5.27 2.45
CA SER A 102 -13.37 -4.73 3.66
C SER A 102 -13.41 -5.77 4.78
N SER A 103 -13.78 -7.01 4.45
CA SER A 103 -13.85 -8.13 5.39
C SER A 103 -12.47 -8.50 5.91
N VAL A 104 -11.45 -8.48 5.03
CA VAL A 104 -10.06 -8.69 5.44
C VAL A 104 -9.63 -7.60 6.42
N LEU A 105 -9.76 -6.32 6.07
CA LEU A 105 -9.28 -5.22 6.91
C LEU A 105 -9.99 -5.15 8.28
N GLN A 106 -11.27 -5.51 8.34
CA GLN A 106 -12.03 -5.57 9.58
C GLN A 106 -11.72 -6.82 10.42
N GLY A 107 -11.33 -7.92 9.77
CA GLY A 107 -11.07 -9.21 10.42
C GLY A 107 -9.66 -9.37 11.00
N ILE A 108 -8.69 -8.54 10.59
CA ILE A 108 -7.33 -8.63 11.14
C ILE A 108 -7.24 -8.13 12.59
N THR A 109 -6.35 -8.75 13.36
CA THR A 109 -6.00 -8.30 14.70
C THR A 109 -4.84 -7.30 14.61
N ARG A 110 -5.13 -6.01 14.84
CA ARG A 110 -4.12 -4.95 14.77
C ARG A 110 -3.16 -5.04 15.95
N LYS A 111 -1.93 -5.46 15.66
CA LYS A 111 -0.83 -5.44 16.64
C LYS A 111 -0.31 -4.01 16.85
N PRO A 112 -0.20 -3.52 18.10
CA PRO A 112 0.41 -2.22 18.38
C PRO A 112 1.84 -2.10 17.80
N GLY A 113 2.13 -0.97 17.16
CA GLY A 113 3.43 -0.69 16.55
C GLY A 113 3.65 -1.34 15.17
N VAL A 114 2.60 -1.88 14.56
CA VAL A 114 2.58 -2.35 13.16
C VAL A 114 1.56 -1.53 12.38
N SER A 115 1.97 -0.98 11.23
CA SER A 115 1.09 -0.26 10.31
C SER A 115 0.50 -1.21 9.27
N TYR A 116 -0.79 -1.01 8.94
CA TYR A 116 -1.53 -1.80 7.97
C TYR A 116 -2.06 -0.93 6.81
N PRO A 117 -1.19 -0.36 5.96
CA PRO A 117 -1.64 0.46 4.85
C PRO A 117 -2.48 -0.34 3.86
N VAL A 118 -3.44 0.33 3.23
CA VAL A 118 -4.29 -0.23 2.17
C VAL A 118 -4.20 0.58 0.88
N LEU A 119 -4.15 -0.09 -0.26
CA LEU A 119 -4.02 0.58 -1.55
C LEU A 119 -5.36 1.16 -1.99
N VAL A 120 -5.39 2.46 -2.29
CA VAL A 120 -6.57 3.22 -2.68
C VAL A 120 -6.34 3.94 -4.01
N PRO A 121 -6.93 3.46 -5.13
CA PRO A 121 -6.73 4.06 -6.45
C PRO A 121 -7.59 5.30 -6.72
N ASN A 122 -8.72 5.44 -6.03
CA ASN A 122 -9.72 6.48 -6.31
C ASN A 122 -10.54 6.84 -5.06
N LEU A 123 -11.37 7.88 -5.16
CA LEU A 123 -12.20 8.39 -4.07
C LEU A 123 -13.22 7.37 -3.53
N LYS A 124 -13.82 6.56 -4.41
CA LYS A 124 -14.78 5.54 -3.98
C LYS A 124 -14.09 4.47 -3.13
N GLY A 125 -12.89 4.06 -3.54
CA GLY A 125 -12.04 3.17 -2.74
C GLY A 125 -11.62 3.82 -1.42
N LEU A 126 -11.38 5.13 -1.42
CA LEU A 126 -11.04 5.87 -0.20
C LEU A 126 -12.19 5.84 0.81
N GLU A 127 -13.39 6.18 0.37
CA GLU A 127 -14.59 6.16 1.23
C GLU A 127 -14.79 4.77 1.86
N ALA A 128 -14.69 3.71 1.04
CA ALA A 128 -14.79 2.34 1.53
C ALA A 128 -13.66 1.98 2.52
N ALA A 129 -12.42 2.42 2.26
CA ALA A 129 -11.29 2.20 3.16
C ALA A 129 -11.49 2.88 4.52
N ILE A 130 -11.99 4.12 4.50
CA ILE A 130 -12.34 4.88 5.72
C ILE A 130 -13.43 4.14 6.50
N SER A 131 -14.51 3.73 5.83
CA SER A 131 -15.60 2.97 6.47
C SER A 131 -15.14 1.62 7.03
N ALA A 132 -14.14 0.98 6.41
CA ALA A 132 -13.53 -0.25 6.90
C ALA A 132 -12.49 -0.01 8.02
N GLY A 133 -12.24 1.25 8.38
CA GLY A 133 -11.37 1.64 9.50
C GLY A 133 -9.90 1.76 9.15
N ALA A 134 -9.53 2.00 7.89
CA ALA A 134 -8.14 2.20 7.48
C ALA A 134 -7.52 3.43 8.19
N GLU A 135 -6.35 3.24 8.80
CA GLU A 135 -5.55 4.31 9.42
C GLU A 135 -4.50 4.88 8.46
N GLU A 136 -4.03 4.05 7.51
CA GLU A 136 -3.04 4.41 6.53
C GLU A 136 -3.50 3.99 5.12
N ILE A 137 -3.29 4.87 4.14
CA ILE A 137 -3.59 4.58 2.75
C ILE A 137 -2.33 4.69 1.90
N ALA A 138 -2.22 3.83 0.89
CA ALA A 138 -1.22 3.91 -0.17
C ALA A 138 -1.89 4.40 -1.46
N VAL A 139 -1.26 5.35 -2.12
CA VAL A 139 -1.69 5.85 -3.45
C VAL A 139 -0.56 5.57 -4.44
N PHE A 140 -0.89 5.04 -5.60
CA PHE A 140 0.08 4.79 -6.66
C PHE A 140 -0.09 5.77 -7.81
N GLY A 141 1.01 6.00 -8.53
CA GLY A 141 1.03 6.73 -9.78
C GLY A 141 2.14 6.16 -10.65
N ALA A 142 2.08 6.42 -11.96
CA ALA A 142 3.12 5.97 -12.87
C ALA A 142 3.89 7.14 -13.48
N ALA A 143 5.17 6.90 -13.74
CA ALA A 143 6.03 7.86 -14.42
C ALA A 143 5.74 7.94 -15.93
N SER A 144 5.14 6.90 -16.51
CA SER A 144 4.74 6.82 -17.91
C SER A 144 3.30 7.28 -18.09
N GLU A 145 3.09 8.31 -18.92
CA GLU A 145 1.74 8.80 -19.24
C GLU A 145 0.87 7.72 -19.89
N THR A 146 1.46 6.88 -20.75
CA THR A 146 0.74 5.79 -21.41
C THR A 146 0.25 4.75 -20.41
N PHE A 147 1.05 4.47 -19.38
CA PHE A 147 0.67 3.55 -18.32
C PHE A 147 -0.44 4.15 -17.44
N SER A 148 -0.30 5.42 -17.06
CA SER A 148 -1.33 6.13 -16.28
C SER A 148 -2.68 6.27 -17.00
N LYS A 149 -2.72 6.26 -18.33
CA LYS A 149 -3.98 6.33 -19.11
C LYS A 149 -4.68 4.98 -19.25
N ARG A 150 -3.97 3.86 -19.07
CA ARG A 150 -4.48 2.51 -19.32
C ARG A 150 -4.86 1.75 -18.04
N ASN A 151 -4.33 2.18 -16.89
CA ASN A 151 -4.63 1.64 -15.57
C ASN A 151 -5.65 2.51 -14.83
#